data_AF-A0A558FPT2-F1
#
_entry.id   AF-A0A558FPT2-F1
#
_cell.length_a   1.000
_cell.length_b   1.000
_cell.length_c   1.000
_cell.angle_alpha   90.00
_cell.angle_beta   90.00
_cell.angle_gamma   90.00
#
_symmetry.space_group_name_H-M   'P 1'
#
loop_
_entity.id
_entity.type
_entity.pdbx_description
1 polymer ?
#
loop_
_entity_poly.entity_id
_entity_poly.type
_entity_poly.pdbx_seq_one_letter_code
_entity_poly.pdbx_strand_id
1 'polypeptide(L)'
;MIMTSGDAMSEQAMVEHREQLARIAMREALENQQAEDSVELFIQHHLEEVEPAYWQKHFGTSTPTSLQVLEFLVLDHQWEEDGLEPHDMLDFTLPDEITNYVICVSFDAKGQVIDIAMES
;
A
#
# COMPACT_ATOMS: atom_id res chain seq x y z
N MET A 1 32.75 26.06 8.72
CA MET A 1 31.77 26.39 9.77
C MET A 1 30.93 25.15 9.95
N ILE A 2 30.95 24.58 11.15
CA ILE A 2 30.32 23.31 11.47
C ILE A 2 28.88 23.64 11.86
N MET A 3 27.91 23.13 11.09
CA MET A 3 26.52 23.03 11.51
C MET A 3 26.06 21.60 11.19
N THR A 4 26.30 20.74 12.17
CA THR A 4 25.42 19.63 12.57
C THR A 4 24.50 19.06 11.50
N SER A 5 25.00 18.05 10.80
CA SER A 5 24.22 16.88 10.37
C SER A 5 23.61 16.24 11.63
N GLY A 6 22.51 16.80 12.13
CA GLY A 6 21.66 16.13 13.11
C GLY A 6 20.56 15.43 12.34
N ASP A 7 20.56 14.09 12.39
CA ASP A 7 19.47 13.17 12.04
C ASP A 7 18.22 13.83 11.41
N ALA A 8 18.34 14.23 10.14
CA ALA A 8 17.22 14.05 9.25
C ALA A 8 17.24 12.54 8.96
N MET A 9 16.36 11.78 9.60
CA MET A 9 15.97 10.53 8.95
C MET A 9 15.56 10.94 7.53
N SER A 10 16.32 10.51 6.52
CA SER A 10 16.05 10.87 5.13
C SER A 10 14.57 10.67 4.87
N GLU A 11 13.93 11.56 4.11
CA GLU A 11 12.51 11.44 3.74
C GLU A 11 12.21 10.03 3.21
N GLN A 12 13.18 9.44 2.50
CA GLN A 12 13.20 8.04 2.08
C GLN A 12 13.03 7.03 3.23
N ALA A 13 13.78 7.17 4.32
CA ALA A 13 13.68 6.28 5.49
C ALA A 13 12.33 6.42 6.21
N MET A 14 11.71 7.60 6.18
CA MET A 14 10.37 7.81 6.72
C MET A 14 9.31 7.12 5.85
N VAL A 15 9.41 7.25 4.53
CA VAL A 15 8.54 6.56 3.58
C VAL A 15 8.70 5.04 3.69
N GLU A 16 9.93 4.52 3.74
CA GLU A 16 10.21 3.09 3.92
C GLU A 16 9.61 2.57 5.24
N HIS A 17 9.76 3.32 6.34
CA HIS A 17 9.18 2.94 7.62
C HIS A 17 7.65 2.93 7.59
N ARG A 18 7.04 3.95 6.99
CA ARG A 18 5.58 4.05 6.84
C ARG A 18 5.05 2.96 5.91
N GLU A 19 5.76 2.63 4.84
CA GLU A 19 5.41 1.53 3.94
C GLU A 19 5.36 0.20 4.70
N GLN A 20 6.38 -0.07 5.53
CA GLN A 20 6.39 -1.25 6.37
C GLN A 20 5.20 -1.28 7.33
N LEU A 21 4.88 -0.14 7.96
CA LEU A 21 3.72 -0.02 8.84
C LEU A 21 2.40 -0.21 8.11
N ALA A 22 2.24 0.36 6.91
CA ALA A 22 1.08 0.13 6.05
C ALA A 22 0.94 -1.34 5.70
N ARG A 23 1.99 -2.01 5.22
CA ARG A 23 1.96 -3.43 4.89
C ARG A 23 1.58 -4.30 6.08
N ILE A 24 2.10 -3.98 7.27
CA ILE A 24 1.75 -4.68 8.52
C ILE A 24 0.28 -4.41 8.87
N ALA A 25 -0.15 -3.15 8.86
CA ALA A 25 -1.53 -2.77 9.20
C ALA A 25 -2.54 -3.38 8.22
N MET A 26 -2.27 -3.35 6.91
CA MET A 26 -3.12 -4.00 5.91
C MET A 26 -3.17 -5.52 6.12
N ARG A 27 -2.02 -6.16 6.41
CA ARG A 27 -1.96 -7.59 6.72
C ARG A 27 -2.80 -7.91 7.96
N GLU A 28 -2.58 -7.19 9.06
CA GLU A 28 -3.33 -7.37 10.30
C GLU A 28 -4.81 -7.08 10.10
N ALA A 29 -5.15 -6.06 9.31
CA ALA A 29 -6.53 -5.71 9.01
C ALA A 29 -7.21 -6.79 8.16
N LEU A 30 -6.50 -7.39 7.21
CA LEU A 30 -6.95 -8.54 6.43
C LEU A 30 -7.11 -9.80 7.30
N GLU A 31 -6.14 -10.10 8.18
CA GLU A 31 -6.19 -11.26 9.07
C GLU A 31 -7.23 -11.13 10.19
N ASN A 32 -7.40 -9.93 10.75
CA ASN A 32 -8.39 -9.63 11.79
C ASN A 32 -9.79 -9.31 11.22
N GLN A 33 -9.99 -9.35 9.90
CA GLN A 33 -11.22 -8.88 9.24
C GLN A 33 -11.61 -7.45 9.66
N GLN A 34 -10.61 -6.64 10.04
CA GLN A 34 -10.76 -5.23 10.42
C GLN A 34 -10.52 -4.28 9.25
N ALA A 35 -9.96 -4.76 8.14
CA ALA A 35 -10.01 -4.06 6.87
C ALA A 35 -11.44 -4.16 6.39
N GLU A 36 -12.32 -3.31 6.92
CA GLU A 36 -13.77 -3.23 6.70
C GLU A 36 -14.13 -3.47 5.23
N ASP A 37 -14.24 -4.74 4.86
CA ASP A 37 -14.40 -5.29 3.52
C ASP A 37 -13.45 -4.73 2.43
N SER A 38 -12.69 -3.66 2.62
CA SER A 38 -12.17 -2.83 1.54
C SER A 38 -10.93 -3.44 0.88
N VAL A 39 -9.99 -3.95 1.67
CA VAL A 39 -8.79 -4.62 1.14
C VAL A 39 -9.14 -6.01 0.60
N GLU A 40 -10.00 -6.75 1.32
CA GLU A 40 -10.43 -8.08 0.86
C GLU A 40 -11.29 -8.00 -0.40
N LEU A 41 -12.25 -7.07 -0.46
CA LEU A 41 -13.10 -6.82 -1.62
C LEU A 41 -12.31 -6.27 -2.79
N PHE A 42 -11.33 -5.38 -2.56
CA PHE A 42 -10.38 -4.99 -3.60
C PHE A 42 -9.75 -6.25 -4.22
N ILE A 43 -9.17 -7.13 -3.40
CA ILE A 43 -8.47 -8.30 -3.92
C ILE A 43 -9.43 -9.25 -4.62
N GLN A 44 -10.60 -9.53 -4.04
CA GLN A 44 -11.61 -10.39 -4.68
C GLN A 44 -12.07 -9.82 -6.02
N HIS A 45 -12.34 -8.51 -6.09
CA HIS A 45 -12.73 -7.84 -7.31
C HIS A 45 -11.66 -8.00 -8.38
N HIS A 46 -10.39 -7.78 -8.04
CA HIS A 46 -9.28 -7.98 -8.97
C HIS A 46 -9.06 -9.43 -9.35
N LEU A 47 -9.28 -10.39 -8.44
CA LEU A 47 -9.21 -11.81 -8.78
C LEU A 47 -10.28 -12.21 -9.81
N GLU A 48 -11.42 -11.53 -9.82
CA GLU A 48 -12.50 -11.76 -10.80
C GLU A 48 -12.34 -10.92 -12.08
N GLU A 49 -11.88 -9.66 -11.98
CA GLU A 49 -11.72 -8.74 -13.11
C GLU A 49 -10.42 -8.97 -13.89
N VAL A 50 -9.31 -9.25 -13.20
CA VAL A 50 -7.99 -9.43 -13.81
C VAL A 50 -7.90 -10.83 -14.40
N GLU A 51 -7.34 -10.94 -15.60
CA GLU A 51 -7.24 -12.22 -16.28
C GLU A 51 -6.48 -13.26 -15.44
N PRO A 52 -6.98 -14.50 -15.33
CA PRO A 52 -6.32 -15.56 -14.57
C PRO A 52 -4.93 -15.91 -15.11
N ALA A 53 -4.65 -15.58 -16.38
CA ALA A 53 -3.34 -15.71 -16.99
C ALA A 53 -2.30 -14.76 -16.37
N TYR A 54 -2.69 -13.55 -15.93
CA TYR A 54 -1.83 -12.62 -15.21
C TYR A 54 -1.40 -13.23 -13.88
N TRP A 55 -2.37 -13.64 -13.06
CA TRP A 55 -2.10 -14.27 -11.78
C TRP A 55 -1.24 -15.53 -11.93
N GLN A 56 -1.54 -16.38 -12.94
CA GLN A 56 -0.76 -17.59 -13.18
C GLN A 56 0.68 -17.30 -13.62
N LYS A 57 0.92 -16.22 -14.37
CA LYS A 57 2.26 -15.80 -14.79
C LYS A 57 3.09 -15.29 -13.61
N HIS A 58 2.48 -14.56 -12.68
CA HIS A 58 3.17 -13.95 -11.54
C HIS A 58 3.29 -14.88 -10.32
N PHE A 59 2.22 -15.60 -9.97
CA PHE A 59 2.12 -16.45 -8.77
C PHE A 59 2.12 -17.95 -9.08
N GLY A 60 2.00 -18.35 -10.35
CA GLY A 60 1.84 -19.76 -10.71
C GLY A 60 0.44 -20.33 -10.49
N THR A 61 -0.48 -19.54 -9.93
CA THR A 61 -1.88 -19.89 -9.67
C THR A 61 -2.82 -18.83 -10.25
N SER A 62 -4.00 -19.23 -10.70
CA SER A 62 -5.03 -18.31 -11.19
C SER A 62 -5.76 -17.58 -10.05
N THR A 63 -5.62 -18.06 -8.81
CA THR A 63 -6.28 -17.52 -7.62
C THR A 63 -5.27 -17.42 -6.46
N PRO A 64 -4.38 -16.41 -6.45
CA PRO A 64 -3.50 -16.15 -5.32
C PRO A 64 -4.33 -15.78 -4.08
N THR A 65 -3.74 -15.98 -2.90
CA THR A 65 -4.38 -15.61 -1.64
C THR A 65 -4.35 -14.11 -1.43
N SER A 66 -5.30 -13.57 -0.68
CA SER A 66 -5.38 -12.13 -0.37
C SER A 66 -4.05 -11.55 0.15
N LEU A 67 -3.37 -12.29 1.04
CA LEU A 67 -2.04 -11.93 1.53
C LEU A 67 -0.98 -11.85 0.42
N GLN A 68 -1.01 -12.76 -0.54
CA GLN A 68 -0.05 -12.76 -1.65
C GLN A 68 -0.27 -11.57 -2.58
N VAL A 69 -1.54 -11.24 -2.86
CA VAL A 69 -1.88 -10.07 -3.67
C VAL A 69 -1.44 -8.80 -2.96
N LEU A 70 -1.71 -8.68 -1.65
CA LEU A 70 -1.28 -7.56 -0.82
C LEU A 70 0.24 -7.40 -0.77
N GLU A 71 1.00 -8.48 -0.63
CA GLU A 71 2.47 -8.42 -0.67
C GLU A 71 3.01 -8.03 -2.05
N PHE A 72 2.26 -8.35 -3.11
CA PHE A 72 2.58 -8.03 -4.50
C PHE A 72 2.20 -6.61 -4.92
N LEU A 73 1.31 -5.94 -4.16
CA LEU A 73 1.05 -4.52 -4.36
C LEU A 73 2.36 -3.73 -4.27
N VAL A 74 2.50 -2.81 -5.22
CA VAL A 74 3.60 -1.86 -5.28
C VAL A 74 3.13 -0.53 -4.72
N LEU A 75 4.01 0.13 -4.00
CA LEU A 75 3.77 1.47 -3.51
C LEU A 75 3.84 2.44 -4.70
N ASP A 76 2.70 3.06 -5.02
CA ASP A 76 2.64 4.17 -5.98
C ASP A 76 2.80 5.48 -5.21
N HIS A 77 4.05 5.82 -4.92
CA HIS A 77 4.40 7.04 -4.20
C HIS A 77 4.36 8.24 -5.15
N GLN A 78 3.17 8.79 -5.44
CA GLN A 78 3.00 9.89 -6.40
C GLN A 78 2.45 11.21 -5.82
N TRP A 79 2.55 11.46 -4.52
CA TRP A 79 2.06 12.72 -3.93
C TRP A 79 3.17 13.74 -3.72
N GLU A 80 3.75 14.26 -4.80
CA GLU A 80 4.53 15.51 -4.75
C GLU A 80 3.57 16.71 -4.81
N GLU A 81 2.59 16.80 -3.90
CA GLU A 81 1.68 17.95 -3.84
C GLU A 81 2.20 19.01 -2.86
N ASP A 82 2.23 20.27 -3.30
CA ASP A 82 2.80 21.41 -2.57
C ASP A 82 2.00 21.67 -1.27
N GLY A 83 2.47 21.12 -0.14
CA GLY A 83 1.92 21.35 1.20
C GLY A 83 1.37 20.12 1.93
N LEU A 84 1.33 18.95 1.29
CA LEU A 84 1.15 17.67 1.98
C LEU A 84 2.50 16.95 2.02
N GLU A 85 2.86 16.40 3.17
CA GLU A 85 4.08 15.60 3.19
C GLU A 85 3.80 14.30 2.43
N PRO A 86 4.64 13.92 1.44
CA PRO A 86 4.41 12.76 0.57
C PRO A 86 4.35 11.43 1.35
N HIS A 87 4.72 11.48 2.62
CA HIS A 87 4.70 10.34 3.53
C HIS A 87 3.39 10.20 4.31
N ASP A 88 2.50 11.19 4.37
CA ASP A 88 1.25 11.12 5.16
C ASP A 88 0.18 10.21 4.57
N MET A 89 0.26 9.95 3.26
CA MET A 89 -0.60 8.99 2.57
C MET A 89 0.26 8.13 1.67
N LEU A 90 -0.02 6.82 1.66
CA LEU A 90 0.66 5.86 0.81
C LEU A 90 -0.35 5.05 0.02
N ASP A 91 -0.25 5.13 -1.30
CA ASP A 91 -1.10 4.38 -2.22
C ASP A 91 -0.41 3.11 -2.66
N PHE A 92 -1.18 2.03 -2.64
CA PHE A 92 -0.73 0.72 -3.06
C PHE A 92 -1.58 0.28 -4.24
N THR A 93 -0.92 -0.06 -5.34
CA THR A 93 -1.59 -0.51 -6.56
C THR A 93 -0.96 -1.80 -7.08
N LEU A 94 -1.61 -2.44 -8.05
CA LEU A 94 -1.04 -3.60 -8.71
C LEU A 94 0.03 -3.18 -9.71
N PRO A 95 1.16 -3.92 -9.78
CA PRO A 95 2.15 -3.67 -10.81
C PRO A 95 1.54 -3.94 -12.20
N ASP A 96 2.17 -3.38 -13.23
CA ASP A 96 1.68 -3.38 -14.62
C ASP A 96 0.45 -2.48 -14.88
N GLU A 97 0.02 -1.64 -13.92
CA GLU A 97 -1.12 -0.71 -14.06
C GLU A 97 -2.37 -1.39 -14.64
N ILE A 98 -2.57 -2.66 -14.28
CA ILE A 98 -3.64 -3.51 -14.82
C ILE A 98 -5.02 -3.00 -14.43
N THR A 99 -5.10 -2.19 -13.38
CA THR A 99 -6.29 -1.55 -12.87
C THR A 99 -5.98 -0.14 -12.37
N ASN A 100 -7.01 0.69 -12.23
CA ASN A 100 -6.90 2.05 -11.67
C ASN A 100 -7.21 2.09 -10.17
N TYR A 101 -7.40 0.91 -9.56
CA TYR A 101 -7.73 0.84 -8.15
C TYR A 101 -6.45 0.94 -7.32
N VAL A 102 -6.54 1.70 -6.23
CA VAL A 102 -5.45 1.87 -5.27
C VAL A 102 -5.98 1.66 -3.85
N ILE A 103 -5.14 1.14 -2.97
CA ILE A 103 -5.39 1.15 -1.53
C ILE A 103 -4.63 2.32 -0.95
N CYS A 104 -5.35 3.34 -0.50
CA CYS A 104 -4.80 4.50 0.16
C CYS A 104 -4.70 4.23 1.67
N VAL A 105 -3.50 4.36 2.22
CA VAL A 105 -3.25 4.28 3.66
C VAL A 105 -2.90 5.65 4.19
N SER A 106 -3.74 6.16 5.08
CA SER A 106 -3.51 7.44 5.74
C SER A 106 -2.76 7.24 7.05
N PHE A 107 -1.82 8.13 7.34
CA PHE A 107 -1.01 8.16 8.55
C PHE A 107 -1.30 9.41 9.38
N ASP A 108 -1.22 9.27 10.71
CA ASP A 108 -1.23 10.41 11.64
C ASP A 108 0.14 11.13 11.65
N ALA A 109 0.19 12.32 12.26
CA ALA A 109 1.44 13.05 12.53
C ALA A 109 2.50 12.24 13.32
N LYS A 110 2.10 11.14 13.96
CA LYS A 110 3.01 10.18 14.63
C LYS A 110 3.56 9.07 13.70
N GLY A 111 3.14 9.03 12.45
CA GLY A 111 3.49 7.97 11.48
C GLY A 111 2.76 6.65 11.72
N GLN A 112 1.62 6.66 12.42
CA GLN A 112 0.79 5.47 12.63
C GLN A 112 -0.36 5.45 11.64
N VAL A 113 -0.71 4.26 11.14
CA VAL A 113 -1.87 4.07 10.25
C VAL A 113 -3.15 4.46 11.00
N ILE A 114 -3.88 5.42 10.44
CA ILE A 114 -5.17 5.87 10.99
C ILE A 114 -6.36 5.27 10.22
N ASP A 115 -6.20 5.07 8.92
CA ASP A 115 -7.28 4.65 8.03
C ASP A 115 -6.71 3.93 6.81
N ILE A 116 -7.46 2.95 6.30
CA ILE A 116 -7.13 2.18 5.10
C ILE A 116 -8.37 2.19 4.23
N ALA A 117 -8.31 2.92 3.12
CA ALA A 117 -9.42 3.09 2.19
C ALA A 117 -9.07 2.54 0.81
N MET A 118 -10.09 2.03 0.11
CA MET A 118 -9.98 1.70 -1.31
C MET A 118 -10.40 2.92 -2.12
N GLU A 119 -9.53 3.38 -3.02
CA GLU A 119 -9.83 4.42 -4.00
C GLU A 119 -9.84 3.85 -5.42
N SER A 120 -10.66 4.46 -6.29
CA SER A 120 -10.96 4.00 -7.66
C SER A 120 -11.09 5.16 -8.63
#